data_AF-A0A1S9DJ24-F1
#
_entry.id   AF-A0A1S9DJ24-F1
#
_cell.length_a   1.000
_cell.length_b   1.000
_cell.length_c   1.000
_cell.angle_alpha   90.00
_cell.angle_beta   90.00
_cell.angle_gamma   90.00
#
_symmetry.space_group_name_H-M   'P 1'
#
loop_
_entity.id
_entity.type
_entity.pdbx_description
1 polymer ?
#
loop_
_entity_poly.entity_id
_entity_poly.type
_entity_poly.pdbx_seq_one_letter_code
_entity_poly.pdbx_strand_id
1 'polypeptide(L)'
;MGKDLEIAGYTVLPLRLPPAESKRAKPATHYLYLRPHEPRIPDADTPRSLFVVNVPIDTTELHLRHLFGSQLAAGRVERVHFEAVPTKKKGGMTTAHSMVANVSKSKKRKRVTVDELQNQLDDVALPSTWDRELQKSGAHAVVVFVDKPSMVASVKAAKKAGKRKDGEIVWGEGLEDRLPQLGLQRYLNHEEVRYPPRAELLRTVNDFMTMFEAVAEARRKEQALRAQEPDEDGFITVTSGPKLTSVAHEDEARELIEKQKQKSQGLEDFYRFQSREKRKERQNELLKKFDEDKKKLEEMKKRKGKIRAGSTKETTVINHVDKTILIVNRRHAKKFSSAFDDQAQQESERGYESFKEVAKDIEGLVDILWVTGTPSLQIPYLISLAVYINTYLPEYPFSPKATFRLLKKLDSVFASLLTGEDADSGAPLPGFESRRNVVSMTEKVRIKSIAETCRVAVVEAREQVDRPDDEDDLSDDDDDMDDVFSTDDYTAPGRWEMETARVYEKTIQLLGDELGKAGEFCDTNLAPGDACQAEPSE
;
A
#
# COMPACT_ATOMS: atom_id res chain seq x y z
N MET A 1 29.62 -51.47 25.33
CA MET A 1 28.25 -51.15 24.87
C MET A 1 28.04 -49.65 25.02
N GLY A 2 27.98 -48.90 23.92
CA GLY A 2 27.67 -47.47 23.96
C GLY A 2 26.22 -47.26 24.39
N LYS A 3 25.98 -46.33 25.34
CA LYS A 3 24.62 -45.93 25.74
C LYS A 3 23.88 -45.36 24.53
N ASP A 4 22.61 -45.68 24.38
CA ASP A 4 21.72 -45.00 23.43
C ASP A 4 21.74 -43.49 23.74
N LEU A 5 22.09 -42.67 22.74
CA LEU A 5 22.02 -41.22 22.85
C LEU A 5 20.59 -40.78 22.54
N GLU A 6 19.76 -40.73 23.58
CA GLU A 6 18.37 -40.26 23.48
C GLU A 6 18.15 -39.06 24.41
N ILE A 7 17.46 -38.03 23.90
CA ILE A 7 17.13 -36.81 24.65
C ILE A 7 15.63 -36.55 24.47
N ALA A 8 14.86 -36.60 25.55
CA ALA A 8 13.41 -36.32 25.56
C ALA A 8 12.61 -37.07 24.46
N GLY A 9 12.98 -38.32 24.16
CA GLY A 9 12.36 -39.14 23.11
C GLY A 9 12.90 -38.92 21.70
N TYR A 10 13.89 -38.04 21.52
CA TYR A 10 14.62 -37.88 20.27
C TYR A 10 15.86 -38.77 20.24
N THR A 11 16.05 -39.48 19.14
CA THR A 11 17.30 -40.17 18.81
C THR A 11 18.33 -39.16 18.32
N VAL A 12 19.50 -39.13 18.94
CA VAL A 12 20.59 -38.22 18.55
C VAL A 12 21.48 -38.89 17.53
N LEU A 13 21.64 -38.26 16.37
CA LEU A 13 22.54 -38.69 15.29
C LEU A 13 23.67 -37.68 15.13
N PRO A 14 24.90 -38.00 15.58
CA PRO A 14 26.07 -37.17 15.33
C PRO A 14 26.51 -37.30 13.87
N LEU A 15 26.65 -36.17 13.19
CA LEU A 15 27.17 -36.02 11.84
C LEU A 15 28.46 -35.22 11.87
N ARG A 16 29.39 -35.53 10.99
CA ARG A 16 30.58 -34.70 10.78
C ARG A 16 30.33 -33.76 9.60
N LEU A 17 30.49 -32.46 9.80
CA LEU A 17 30.42 -31.51 8.69
C LEU A 17 31.65 -31.69 7.77
N PRO A 18 31.50 -31.46 6.46
CA PRO A 18 32.62 -31.54 5.54
C PRO A 18 33.74 -30.57 5.98
N PRO A 19 35.01 -30.97 5.84
CA PRO A 19 36.13 -30.12 6.22
C PRO A 19 36.11 -28.83 5.40
N ALA A 20 36.18 -27.68 6.06
CA ALA A 20 36.30 -26.42 5.35
C ALA A 20 37.67 -26.32 4.68
N GLU A 21 37.73 -25.69 3.50
CA GLU A 21 38.98 -25.47 2.73
C GLU A 21 40.01 -24.61 3.48
N SER A 22 39.60 -23.94 4.56
CA SER A 22 40.49 -23.17 5.41
C SER A 22 41.37 -24.10 6.27
N LYS A 23 42.69 -24.00 6.09
CA LYS A 23 43.73 -24.82 6.76
C LYS A 23 43.71 -24.80 8.31
N ARG A 24 42.89 -23.95 8.94
CA ARG A 24 42.77 -23.81 10.40
C ARG A 24 41.43 -24.31 10.97
N ALA A 25 40.50 -24.75 10.14
CA ALA A 25 39.20 -25.22 10.61
C ALA A 25 39.32 -26.62 11.21
N LYS A 26 38.88 -26.77 12.46
CA LYS A 26 38.74 -28.08 13.10
C LYS A 26 37.46 -28.75 12.61
N PRO A 27 37.43 -30.09 12.45
CA PRO A 27 36.21 -30.79 12.07
C PRO A 27 35.12 -30.60 13.14
N ALA A 28 33.98 -30.07 12.74
CA ALA A 28 32.84 -29.85 13.62
C ALA A 28 31.87 -31.04 13.56
N THR A 29 31.35 -31.43 14.73
CA THR A 29 30.30 -32.44 14.85
C THR A 29 28.96 -31.73 15.03
N HIS A 30 28.01 -32.02 14.14
CA HIS A 30 26.65 -31.50 14.15
C HIS A 30 25.69 -32.59 14.62
N TYR A 31 24.77 -32.26 15.51
CA TYR A 31 23.85 -33.24 16.09
C TYR A 31 22.44 -33.07 15.50
N LEU A 32 21.96 -34.10 14.82
CA LEU A 32 20.58 -34.22 14.36
C LEU A 32 19.73 -34.91 15.42
N TYR A 33 18.49 -34.44 15.58
CA TYR A 33 17.52 -35.05 16.49
C TYR A 33 16.36 -35.64 15.70
N LEU A 34 16.11 -36.94 15.87
CA LEU A 34 15.15 -37.70 15.09
C LEU A 34 14.04 -38.25 15.99
N ARG A 35 12.79 -38.05 15.60
CA ARG A 35 11.62 -38.61 16.29
C ARG A 35 10.55 -39.00 15.27
N PRO A 36 9.80 -40.10 15.46
CA PRO A 36 8.60 -40.37 14.66
C PRO A 36 7.66 -39.15 14.65
N HIS A 37 7.15 -38.78 13.47
CA HIS A 37 6.30 -37.59 13.36
C HIS A 37 4.91 -37.88 13.94
N GLU A 38 4.50 -37.10 14.94
CA GLU A 38 3.21 -37.24 15.63
C GLU A 38 2.51 -35.87 15.67
N PRO A 39 1.89 -35.44 14.55
CA PRO A 39 1.15 -34.18 14.51
C PRO A 39 -0.15 -34.28 15.33
N ARG A 40 -0.66 -33.14 15.79
CA ARG A 40 -1.93 -33.06 16.55
C ARG A 40 -3.12 -33.64 15.76
N ILE A 41 -3.08 -33.53 14.44
CA ILE A 41 -4.08 -34.09 13.52
C ILE A 41 -3.33 -35.07 12.61
N PRO A 42 -3.54 -36.39 12.75
CA PRO A 42 -2.84 -37.37 11.94
C PRO A 42 -3.31 -37.28 10.48
N ASP A 43 -2.35 -37.25 9.56
CA ASP A 43 -2.57 -37.38 8.13
C ASP A 43 -2.26 -38.79 7.65
N ALA A 44 -2.54 -39.09 6.37
CA ALA A 44 -2.28 -40.41 5.79
C ALA A 44 -0.78 -40.79 5.81
N ASP A 45 0.11 -39.80 5.85
CA ASP A 45 1.57 -39.98 5.80
C ASP A 45 2.23 -40.04 7.18
N THR A 46 1.54 -39.63 8.24
CA THR A 46 1.98 -39.69 9.64
C THR A 46 2.65 -41.02 10.01
N PRO A 47 2.08 -42.22 9.73
CA PRO A 47 2.68 -43.48 10.16
C PRO A 47 4.03 -43.82 9.50
N ARG A 48 4.37 -43.17 8.39
CA ARG A 48 5.62 -43.35 7.64
C ARG A 48 6.50 -42.09 7.63
N SER A 49 6.19 -41.12 8.49
CA SER A 49 6.90 -39.83 8.56
C SER A 49 7.82 -39.74 9.77
N LEU A 50 8.97 -39.08 9.57
CA LEU A 50 9.98 -38.84 10.58
C LEU A 50 10.20 -37.34 10.74
N PHE A 51 10.11 -36.86 11.97
CA PHE A 51 10.42 -35.49 12.36
C PHE A 51 11.90 -35.38 12.69
N VAL A 52 12.59 -34.50 11.96
CA VAL A 52 14.03 -34.25 12.08
C VAL A 52 14.22 -32.79 12.51
N VAL A 53 14.99 -32.56 13.57
CA VAL A 53 15.25 -31.22 14.12
C VAL A 53 16.74 -30.92 14.08
N ASN A 54 17.05 -29.63 13.99
CA ASN A 54 18.40 -29.08 13.89
C ASN A 54 19.09 -29.54 12.61
N VAL A 55 18.39 -29.43 11.49
CA VAL A 55 18.92 -29.81 10.18
C VAL A 55 20.05 -28.84 9.76
N PRO A 56 21.19 -29.30 9.18
CA PRO A 56 22.23 -28.41 8.67
C PRO A 56 21.68 -27.35 7.71
N ILE A 57 22.27 -26.14 7.74
CA ILE A 57 21.79 -24.98 6.97
C ILE A 57 21.76 -25.20 5.46
N ASP A 58 22.60 -26.09 4.95
CA ASP A 58 22.66 -26.39 3.53
C ASP A 58 21.63 -27.45 3.12
N THR A 59 20.98 -28.14 4.04
CA THR A 59 20.24 -29.38 3.72
C THR A 59 19.22 -29.25 2.58
N THR A 60 19.33 -30.18 1.63
CA THR A 60 18.38 -30.39 0.53
C THR A 60 17.69 -31.75 0.67
N GLU A 61 16.66 -31.97 -0.14
CA GLU A 61 16.01 -33.29 -0.21
C GLU A 61 17.01 -34.40 -0.61
N LEU A 62 17.96 -34.10 -1.51
CA LEU A 62 18.99 -35.05 -1.93
C LEU A 62 19.90 -35.48 -0.78
N HIS A 63 20.25 -34.56 0.13
CA HIS A 63 21.05 -34.89 1.31
C HIS A 63 20.34 -35.92 2.19
N LEU A 64 19.05 -35.71 2.48
CA LEU A 64 18.30 -36.62 3.35
C LEU A 64 18.01 -37.95 2.66
N ARG A 65 17.72 -37.95 1.36
CA ARG A 65 17.63 -39.18 0.55
C ARG A 65 18.93 -39.99 0.60
N HIS A 66 20.08 -39.32 0.49
CA HIS A 66 21.40 -39.96 0.56
C HIS A 66 21.75 -40.45 1.97
N LEU A 67 21.46 -39.66 3.01
CA LEU A 67 21.69 -40.03 4.40
C LEU A 67 20.96 -41.33 4.75
N PHE A 68 19.64 -41.39 4.51
CA PHE A 68 18.83 -42.57 4.87
C PHE A 68 18.98 -43.74 3.90
N GLY A 69 19.22 -43.44 2.62
CA GLY A 69 19.34 -44.44 1.55
C GLY A 69 20.72 -45.08 1.45
N SER A 70 21.78 -44.26 1.35
CA SER A 70 23.15 -44.73 1.10
C SER A 70 23.97 -44.86 2.38
N GLN A 71 24.01 -43.83 3.22
CA GLN A 71 24.92 -43.80 4.38
C GLN A 71 24.42 -44.67 5.54
N LEU A 72 23.11 -44.60 5.85
CA LEU A 72 22.48 -45.44 6.87
C LEU A 72 21.97 -46.78 6.32
N ALA A 73 21.88 -46.91 4.98
CA ALA A 73 21.41 -48.10 4.28
C ALA A 73 20.09 -48.67 4.82
N ALA A 74 19.15 -47.79 5.20
CA ALA A 74 18.04 -48.16 6.07
C ALA A 74 16.66 -48.04 5.42
N GLY A 75 16.46 -47.06 4.54
CA GLY A 75 15.14 -46.83 3.94
C GLY A 75 15.16 -45.83 2.80
N ARG A 76 14.16 -45.93 1.91
CA ARG A 76 13.98 -45.00 0.79
C ARG A 76 13.02 -43.88 1.18
N VAL A 77 13.46 -42.64 0.97
CA VAL A 77 12.68 -41.42 1.19
C VAL A 77 11.87 -41.10 -0.06
N GLU A 78 10.58 -40.78 0.10
CA GLU A 78 9.68 -40.37 -0.98
C GLU A 78 9.75 -38.85 -1.19
N ARG A 79 9.56 -38.10 -0.10
CA ARG A 79 9.53 -36.63 -0.12
C ARG A 79 9.98 -36.05 1.22
N VAL A 80 10.48 -34.82 1.20
CA VAL A 80 10.88 -34.07 2.40
C VAL A 80 10.16 -32.73 2.42
N HIS A 81 9.58 -32.39 3.57
CA HIS A 81 8.99 -31.08 3.83
C HIS A 81 9.87 -30.29 4.79
N PHE A 82 10.22 -29.07 4.43
CA PHE A 82 11.02 -28.15 5.26
C PHE A 82 10.13 -27.06 5.88
N GLU A 83 10.50 -26.58 7.07
CA GLU A 83 9.80 -25.51 7.81
C GLU A 83 9.57 -24.22 6.98
N ALA A 84 10.51 -23.86 6.10
CA ALA A 84 10.46 -22.62 5.34
C ALA A 84 9.62 -22.70 4.05
N VAL A 85 9.24 -23.90 3.61
CA VAL A 85 8.41 -24.08 2.41
C VAL A 85 6.95 -24.05 2.88
N PRO A 86 6.15 -23.01 2.56
CA PRO A 86 4.73 -23.03 2.85
C PRO A 86 4.14 -24.21 2.09
N THR A 87 3.78 -25.27 2.80
CA THR A 87 3.02 -26.35 2.20
C THR A 87 1.62 -25.82 1.91
N LYS A 88 1.40 -25.21 0.74
CA LYS A 88 0.05 -25.22 0.16
C LYS A 88 -0.30 -26.70 0.08
N LYS A 89 -1.23 -27.15 0.93
CA LYS A 89 -1.76 -28.52 0.86
C LYS A 89 -2.24 -28.71 -0.57
N LYS A 90 -1.50 -29.48 -1.37
CA LYS A 90 -2.03 -30.04 -2.61
C LYS A 90 -3.30 -30.79 -2.21
N GLY A 91 -4.46 -30.21 -2.51
CA GLY A 91 -5.72 -30.91 -2.51
C GLY A 91 -5.51 -32.21 -3.27
N GLY A 92 -5.87 -33.32 -2.64
CA GLY A 92 -5.48 -34.64 -3.07
C GLY A 92 -5.81 -34.89 -4.54
N MET A 93 -4.79 -35.19 -5.32
CA MET A 93 -4.91 -36.05 -6.49
C MET A 93 -3.57 -36.67 -6.81
N THR A 94 -3.62 -38.00 -6.82
CA THR A 94 -2.60 -38.97 -7.19
C THR A 94 -1.69 -38.52 -8.33
N THR A 95 -0.39 -38.62 -8.07
CA THR A 95 0.67 -38.69 -9.07
C THR A 95 0.39 -39.83 -10.06
N ALA A 96 0.07 -39.49 -11.30
CA ALA A 96 0.14 -40.41 -12.41
C ALA A 96 1.58 -40.43 -12.91
N HIS A 97 2.32 -41.52 -12.69
CA HIS A 97 3.38 -41.98 -13.60
C HIS A 97 3.35 -43.53 -13.63
N SER A 98 3.06 -44.03 -14.82
CA SER A 98 3.26 -45.40 -15.35
C SER A 98 3.16 -46.61 -14.40
N MET A 99 2.11 -47.41 -14.55
CA MET A 99 2.26 -48.84 -14.87
C MET A 99 1.10 -49.31 -15.76
N VAL A 100 1.47 -50.11 -16.75
CA VAL A 100 0.61 -50.76 -17.74
C VAL A 100 -0.16 -51.89 -17.05
N ALA A 101 -1.50 -51.83 -17.03
CA ALA A 101 -2.38 -52.99 -17.15
C ALA A 101 -3.86 -52.55 -17.15
N ASN A 102 -4.58 -53.01 -18.18
CA ASN A 102 -5.99 -52.80 -18.51
C ASN A 102 -6.97 -52.84 -17.33
N VAL A 103 -7.79 -51.78 -17.18
CA VAL A 103 -9.23 -51.90 -16.89
C VAL A 103 -10.00 -50.81 -17.66
N SER A 104 -11.12 -51.24 -18.20
CA SER A 104 -12.06 -50.66 -19.15
C SER A 104 -12.85 -49.42 -18.67
N LYS A 105 -13.24 -48.61 -19.67
CA LYS A 105 -14.46 -47.76 -19.74
C LYS A 105 -14.71 -46.74 -18.61
N SER A 106 -14.32 -45.48 -18.83
CA SER A 106 -15.26 -44.36 -19.07
C SER A 106 -14.51 -43.03 -19.25
N LYS A 107 -14.42 -42.56 -20.49
CA LYS A 107 -13.84 -41.27 -20.88
C LYS A 107 -14.89 -40.16 -20.63
N LYS A 108 -15.16 -39.80 -19.37
CA LYS A 108 -15.81 -38.52 -19.06
C LYS A 108 -14.71 -37.49 -18.86
N ARG A 109 -14.60 -36.54 -19.79
CA ARG A 109 -13.70 -35.37 -19.64
C ARG A 109 -13.98 -34.76 -18.26
N LYS A 110 -12.99 -34.83 -17.36
CA LYS A 110 -13.10 -34.23 -16.04
C LYS A 110 -13.32 -32.73 -16.25
N ARG A 111 -14.44 -32.21 -15.75
CA ARG A 111 -14.75 -30.78 -15.79
C ARG A 111 -13.67 -30.08 -14.98
N VAL A 112 -12.85 -29.27 -15.65
CA VAL A 112 -11.84 -28.44 -14.98
C VAL A 112 -12.59 -27.45 -14.11
N THR A 113 -12.30 -27.45 -12.81
CA THR A 113 -12.94 -26.54 -11.84
C THR A 113 -12.18 -25.21 -11.76
N VAL A 114 -12.86 -24.15 -11.32
CA VAL A 114 -12.23 -22.82 -11.14
C VAL A 114 -11.08 -22.90 -10.14
N ASP A 115 -11.26 -23.67 -9.05
CA ASP A 115 -10.23 -23.88 -8.04
C ASP A 115 -9.02 -24.66 -8.57
N GLU A 116 -9.19 -25.63 -9.48
CA GLU A 116 -8.07 -26.32 -10.12
C GLU A 116 -7.26 -25.35 -11.02
N LEU A 117 -7.92 -24.47 -11.78
CA LEU A 117 -7.25 -23.45 -12.58
C LEU A 117 -6.55 -22.40 -11.72
N GLN A 118 -7.16 -21.99 -10.60
CA GLN A 118 -6.54 -21.07 -9.66
C GLN A 118 -5.29 -21.67 -9.01
N ASN A 119 -5.32 -22.94 -8.64
CA ASN A 119 -4.14 -23.62 -8.11
C ASN A 119 -3.02 -23.73 -9.16
N GLN A 120 -3.37 -23.97 -10.43
CA GLN A 120 -2.39 -23.98 -11.51
C GLN A 120 -1.81 -22.59 -11.77
N LEU A 121 -2.62 -21.53 -11.69
CA LEU A 121 -2.14 -20.15 -11.77
C LEU A 121 -1.18 -19.81 -10.63
N ASP A 122 -1.52 -20.23 -9.41
CA ASP A 122 -0.69 -20.06 -8.21
C ASP A 122 0.65 -20.83 -8.27
N ASP A 123 0.72 -21.90 -9.07
CA ASP A 123 1.94 -22.68 -9.32
C ASP A 123 2.85 -22.01 -10.38
N VAL A 124 2.33 -21.08 -11.18
CA VAL A 124 3.13 -20.29 -12.14
C VAL A 124 3.83 -19.15 -11.39
N ALA A 125 5.07 -19.41 -10.98
CA ALA A 125 5.94 -18.42 -10.36
C ALA A 125 7.10 -18.04 -11.29
N LEU A 126 7.68 -16.86 -11.04
CA LEU A 126 8.95 -16.49 -11.67
C LEU A 126 10.05 -17.48 -11.25
N PRO A 127 11.06 -17.71 -12.12
CA PRO A 127 12.21 -18.54 -11.76
C PRO A 127 12.85 -18.03 -10.46
N SER A 128 13.14 -18.94 -9.53
CA SER A 128 13.90 -18.61 -8.31
C SER A 128 15.27 -18.09 -8.70
N THR A 129 15.70 -16.98 -8.09
CA THR A 129 17.06 -16.45 -8.29
C THR A 129 18.14 -17.27 -7.59
N TRP A 130 17.74 -18.21 -6.73
CA TRP A 130 18.65 -19.08 -5.98
C TRP A 130 18.48 -20.53 -6.42
N ASP A 131 19.59 -21.17 -6.81
CA ASP A 131 19.65 -22.59 -7.17
C ASP A 131 19.30 -23.54 -6.02
N ARG A 132 19.51 -23.07 -4.79
CA ARG A 132 19.34 -23.83 -3.54
C ARG A 132 18.86 -22.93 -2.42
N GLU A 133 17.72 -23.30 -1.83
CA GLU A 133 17.24 -22.71 -0.59
C GLU A 133 18.08 -23.16 0.60
N LEU A 134 18.42 -22.23 1.48
CA LEU A 134 19.11 -22.53 2.74
C LEU A 134 18.12 -22.59 3.89
N GLN A 135 18.40 -23.49 4.83
CA GLN A 135 17.64 -23.67 6.04
C GLN A 135 18.08 -22.69 7.13
N LYS A 136 17.15 -22.33 8.02
CA LYS A 136 17.44 -21.52 9.21
C LYS A 136 18.22 -22.35 10.24
N SER A 137 18.92 -21.67 11.14
CA SER A 137 19.53 -22.35 12.29
C SER A 137 18.44 -23.00 13.14
N GLY A 138 18.64 -24.27 13.51
CA GLY A 138 17.65 -25.03 14.27
C GLY A 138 16.43 -25.48 13.46
N ALA A 139 16.43 -25.33 12.13
CA ALA A 139 15.30 -25.73 11.29
C ALA A 139 14.93 -27.20 11.44
N HIS A 140 13.65 -27.49 11.21
CA HIS A 140 13.11 -28.84 11.22
C HIS A 140 12.61 -29.28 9.84
N ALA A 141 12.61 -30.59 9.63
CA ALA A 141 12.11 -31.22 8.42
C ALA A 141 11.25 -32.44 8.76
N VAL A 142 10.21 -32.67 7.96
CA VAL A 142 9.39 -33.89 7.98
C VAL A 142 9.77 -34.75 6.78
N VAL A 143 10.40 -35.88 7.06
CA VAL A 143 10.86 -36.83 6.04
C VAL A 143 9.80 -37.92 5.90
N VAL A 144 9.18 -38.02 4.72
CA VAL A 144 8.17 -39.04 4.41
C VAL A 144 8.87 -40.20 3.69
N PHE A 145 8.80 -41.39 4.29
CA PHE A 145 9.33 -42.61 3.70
C PHE A 145 8.31 -43.28 2.77
N VAL A 146 8.77 -44.14 1.87
CA VAL A 146 7.90 -44.94 0.99
C VAL A 146 6.93 -45.80 1.83
N ASP A 147 7.42 -46.40 2.91
CA ASP A 147 6.68 -47.31 3.76
C ASP A 147 7.08 -47.17 5.24
N LYS A 148 6.17 -47.56 6.14
CA LYS A 148 6.38 -47.52 7.59
C LYS A 148 7.61 -48.35 8.04
N PRO A 149 7.87 -49.56 7.51
CA PRO A 149 9.08 -50.32 7.81
C PRO A 149 10.37 -49.56 7.50
N SER A 150 10.46 -48.86 6.35
CA SER A 150 11.64 -48.04 6.01
C SER A 150 11.92 -46.95 7.05
N MET A 151 10.87 -46.29 7.56
CA MET A 151 11.02 -45.28 8.62
C MET A 151 11.55 -45.91 9.92
N VAL A 152 10.97 -47.03 10.35
CA VAL A 152 11.39 -47.74 11.57
C VAL A 152 12.83 -48.26 11.44
N ALA A 153 13.20 -48.79 10.28
CA ALA A 153 14.57 -49.22 9.98
C ALA A 153 15.54 -48.04 10.06
N SER A 154 15.16 -46.88 9.52
CA SER A 154 15.95 -45.65 9.55
C SER A 154 16.20 -45.13 10.96
N VAL A 155 15.19 -45.15 11.84
CA VAL A 155 15.36 -44.80 13.26
C VAL A 155 16.29 -45.78 13.96
N LYS A 156 16.15 -47.09 13.71
CA LYS A 156 17.04 -48.12 14.30
C LYS A 156 18.49 -47.96 13.82
N ALA A 157 18.69 -47.69 12.53
CA ALA A 157 20.01 -47.44 11.95
C ALA A 157 20.64 -46.18 12.54
N ALA A 158 19.86 -45.11 12.72
CA ALA A 158 20.32 -43.89 13.37
C ALA A 158 20.72 -44.12 14.83
N LYS A 159 19.95 -44.89 15.61
CA LYS A 159 20.32 -45.30 16.99
C LYS A 159 21.63 -46.07 17.01
N LYS A 160 21.83 -46.99 16.06
CA LYS A 160 23.08 -47.77 15.92
C LYS A 160 24.27 -46.87 15.54
N ALA A 161 24.05 -45.90 14.65
CA ALA A 161 25.06 -44.93 14.25
C ALA A 161 25.45 -44.01 15.43
N GLY A 162 24.49 -43.54 16.23
CA GLY A 162 24.75 -42.71 17.41
C GLY A 162 25.56 -43.41 18.52
N LYS A 163 25.62 -44.74 18.53
CA LYS A 163 26.48 -45.50 19.47
C LYS A 163 27.95 -45.56 19.06
N ARG A 164 28.28 -45.21 17.81
CA ARG A 164 29.67 -45.20 17.33
C ARG A 164 30.36 -43.96 17.90
N LYS A 165 31.57 -44.14 18.45
CA LYS A 165 32.31 -43.06 19.13
C LYS A 165 32.88 -42.00 18.18
N ASP A 166 32.99 -42.33 16.90
CA ASP A 166 33.51 -41.43 15.87
C ASP A 166 32.44 -41.24 14.80
N GLY A 167 32.08 -39.99 14.53
CA GLY A 167 31.15 -39.58 13.48
C GLY A 167 31.68 -39.94 12.09
N GLU A 168 31.56 -41.22 11.75
CA GLU A 168 31.91 -41.83 10.45
C GLU A 168 31.04 -41.26 9.32
N ILE A 169 29.85 -40.76 9.65
CA ILE A 169 28.92 -40.19 8.68
C ILE A 169 29.31 -38.73 8.43
N VAL A 170 30.01 -38.50 7.33
CA VAL A 170 30.29 -37.15 6.82
C VAL A 170 29.07 -36.64 6.04
N TRP A 171 28.61 -35.45 6.37
CA TRP A 171 27.47 -34.83 5.70
C TRP A 171 27.82 -34.46 4.25
N GLY A 172 27.02 -34.92 3.30
CA GLY A 172 27.19 -34.59 1.88
C GLY A 172 28.29 -35.35 1.14
N GLU A 173 28.98 -36.29 1.78
CA GLU A 173 30.02 -37.12 1.15
C GLU A 173 29.44 -37.92 -0.04
N GLY A 174 30.07 -37.80 -1.22
CA GLY A 174 29.62 -38.48 -2.44
C GLY A 174 28.50 -37.76 -3.22
N LEU A 175 28.07 -36.57 -2.78
CA LEU A 175 27.09 -35.74 -3.48
C LEU A 175 27.65 -34.45 -4.09
N GLU A 176 28.96 -34.22 -3.96
CA GLU A 176 29.63 -32.96 -4.32
C GLU A 176 29.34 -32.51 -5.76
N ASP A 177 29.32 -33.44 -6.72
CA ASP A 177 29.09 -33.13 -8.14
C ASP A 177 27.62 -32.89 -8.51
N ARG A 178 26.67 -33.32 -7.67
CA ARG A 178 25.23 -33.29 -7.98
C ARG A 178 24.50 -32.12 -7.35
N LEU A 179 25.18 -31.38 -6.50
CA LEU A 179 24.61 -30.28 -5.73
C LEU A 179 25.14 -28.95 -6.24
N PRO A 180 24.30 -27.90 -6.29
CA PRO A 180 24.79 -26.55 -6.51
C PRO A 180 25.85 -26.20 -5.47
N GLN A 181 26.97 -25.69 -5.96
CA GLN A 181 28.12 -25.34 -5.12
C GLN A 181 27.76 -24.18 -4.20
N LEU A 182 28.27 -24.23 -2.96
CA LEU A 182 28.13 -23.14 -2.00
C LEU A 182 29.32 -22.17 -2.10
N GLY A 183 29.27 -21.08 -1.32
CA GLY A 183 30.34 -20.08 -1.27
C GLY A 183 30.25 -19.07 -2.41
N LEU A 184 31.39 -18.71 -3.01
CA LEU A 184 31.47 -17.68 -4.06
C LEU A 184 30.63 -18.05 -5.29
N GLN A 185 30.71 -19.30 -5.74
CA GLN A 185 30.00 -19.78 -6.93
C GLN A 185 28.49 -19.61 -6.83
N ARG A 186 27.93 -19.81 -5.62
CA ARG A 186 26.50 -19.56 -5.36
C ARG A 186 26.08 -18.12 -5.66
N TYR A 187 26.92 -17.15 -5.28
CA TYR A 187 26.62 -15.73 -5.49
C TYR A 187 26.80 -15.33 -6.95
N LEU A 188 27.80 -15.89 -7.63
CA LEU A 188 27.98 -15.70 -9.08
C LEU A 188 26.78 -16.24 -9.87
N ASN A 189 26.35 -17.48 -9.58
CA ASN A 189 25.15 -18.04 -10.19
C ASN A 189 23.91 -17.18 -9.92
N HIS A 190 23.73 -16.69 -8.68
CA HIS A 190 22.62 -15.81 -8.36
C HIS A 190 22.67 -14.49 -9.16
N GLU A 191 23.87 -13.93 -9.38
CA GLU A 191 24.05 -12.73 -10.20
C GLU A 191 23.69 -12.98 -11.66
N GLU A 192 24.07 -14.14 -12.21
CA GLU A 192 23.68 -14.55 -13.57
C GLU A 192 22.17 -14.75 -13.68
N VAL A 193 21.55 -15.46 -12.72
CA VAL A 193 20.11 -15.77 -12.72
C VAL A 193 19.26 -14.52 -12.43
N ARG A 194 19.82 -13.49 -11.79
CA ARG A 194 19.15 -12.19 -11.61
C ARG A 194 18.79 -11.54 -12.95
N TYR A 195 19.53 -11.85 -14.01
CA TYR A 195 19.30 -11.35 -15.37
C TYR A 195 18.91 -12.51 -16.30
N PRO A 196 17.70 -13.08 -16.14
CA PRO A 196 17.27 -14.22 -16.93
C PRO A 196 17.15 -13.85 -18.42
N PRO A 197 17.36 -14.81 -19.32
CA PRO A 197 17.20 -14.58 -20.74
C PRO A 197 15.76 -14.16 -21.06
N ARG A 198 15.60 -13.14 -21.92
CA ARG A 198 14.29 -12.59 -22.32
C ARG A 198 13.28 -13.66 -22.76
N ALA A 199 13.75 -14.72 -23.42
CA ALA A 199 12.90 -15.81 -23.90
C ALA A 199 12.21 -16.58 -22.76
N GLU A 200 12.89 -16.83 -21.64
CA GLU A 200 12.31 -17.54 -20.50
C GLU A 200 11.32 -16.67 -19.73
N LEU A 201 11.65 -15.39 -19.55
CA LEU A 201 10.74 -14.43 -18.91
C LEU A 201 9.44 -14.24 -19.71
N LEU A 202 9.55 -14.10 -21.04
CA LEU A 202 8.36 -14.00 -21.89
C LEU A 202 7.52 -15.27 -21.83
N ARG A 203 8.15 -16.45 -21.80
CA ARG A 203 7.43 -17.71 -21.66
C ARG A 203 6.64 -17.75 -20.34
N THR A 204 7.27 -17.45 -19.21
CA THR A 204 6.58 -17.49 -17.91
C THR A 204 5.47 -16.45 -17.80
N VAL A 205 5.66 -15.25 -18.34
CA VAL A 205 4.62 -14.20 -18.38
C VAL A 205 3.47 -14.62 -19.28
N ASN A 206 3.73 -15.15 -20.47
CA ASN A 206 2.68 -15.63 -21.37
C ASN A 206 1.90 -16.79 -20.75
N ASP A 207 2.58 -17.75 -20.12
CA ASP A 207 1.96 -18.85 -19.40
C ASP A 207 1.09 -18.33 -18.24
N PHE A 208 1.56 -17.34 -17.49
CA PHE A 208 0.78 -16.71 -16.42
C PHE A 208 -0.47 -16.00 -16.98
N MET A 209 -0.32 -15.18 -18.02
CA MET A 209 -1.43 -14.41 -18.60
C MET A 209 -2.49 -15.33 -19.21
N THR A 210 -2.08 -16.39 -19.92
CA THR A 210 -3.02 -17.37 -20.48
C THR A 210 -3.81 -18.12 -19.39
N MET A 211 -3.13 -18.51 -18.31
CA MET A 211 -3.79 -19.14 -17.16
C MET A 211 -4.70 -18.16 -16.41
N PHE A 212 -4.29 -16.90 -16.26
CA PHE A 212 -5.07 -15.84 -15.63
C PHE A 212 -6.36 -15.57 -16.41
N GLU A 213 -6.27 -15.45 -17.73
CA GLU A 213 -7.44 -15.28 -18.61
C GLU A 213 -8.39 -16.46 -18.52
N ALA A 214 -7.86 -17.70 -18.50
CA ALA A 214 -8.66 -18.90 -18.33
C ALA A 214 -9.39 -18.95 -16.98
N VAL A 215 -8.72 -18.57 -15.89
CA VAL A 215 -9.33 -18.42 -14.56
C VAL A 215 -10.42 -17.36 -14.57
N ALA A 216 -10.15 -16.19 -15.13
CA ALA A 216 -11.09 -15.08 -15.19
C ALA A 216 -12.34 -15.43 -16.03
N GLU A 217 -12.17 -16.12 -17.16
CA GLU A 217 -13.28 -16.62 -17.97
C GLU A 217 -14.08 -17.70 -17.22
N ALA A 218 -13.42 -18.64 -16.55
CA ALA A 218 -14.08 -19.69 -15.79
C ALA A 218 -14.91 -19.10 -14.64
N ARG A 219 -14.38 -18.09 -13.94
CA ARG A 219 -15.08 -17.37 -12.86
C ARG A 219 -16.27 -16.57 -13.39
N ARG A 220 -16.13 -15.91 -14.54
CA ARG A 220 -17.25 -15.22 -15.23
C ARG A 220 -18.37 -16.20 -15.61
N LYS A 221 -18.01 -17.37 -16.13
CA LYS A 221 -18.97 -18.43 -16.47
C LYS A 221 -19.69 -18.98 -15.24
N GLU A 222 -18.97 -19.20 -14.14
CA GLU A 222 -19.57 -19.67 -12.87
C GLU A 222 -20.54 -18.63 -12.29
N GLN A 223 -20.18 -17.35 -12.31
CA GLN A 223 -21.07 -16.26 -11.89
C GLN A 223 -22.32 -16.17 -12.77
N ALA A 224 -22.18 -16.33 -14.09
CA ALA A 224 -23.31 -16.31 -15.02
C ALA A 224 -24.25 -17.51 -14.81
N LEU A 225 -23.70 -18.71 -14.55
CA LEU A 225 -24.50 -19.89 -14.21
C LEU A 225 -25.23 -19.71 -12.87
N ARG A 226 -24.53 -19.20 -11.85
CA ARG A 226 -25.11 -18.93 -10.54
C ARG A 226 -26.20 -17.85 -10.58
N ALA A 227 -26.06 -16.87 -11.47
CA ALA A 227 -27.11 -15.87 -11.73
C ALA A 227 -28.33 -16.45 -12.45
N GLN A 228 -28.19 -17.61 -13.11
CA GLN A 228 -29.24 -18.25 -13.89
C GLN A 228 -29.94 -19.41 -13.13
N GLU A 229 -29.38 -19.86 -12.01
CA GLU A 229 -30.02 -20.85 -11.14
C GLU A 229 -31.22 -20.21 -10.40
N PRO A 230 -32.46 -20.74 -10.58
CA PRO A 230 -33.62 -20.24 -9.85
C PRO A 230 -33.53 -20.58 -8.37
N ASP A 231 -33.99 -19.67 -7.51
CA ASP A 231 -34.06 -19.89 -6.06
C ASP A 231 -35.12 -20.96 -5.69
N GLU A 232 -35.17 -21.37 -4.41
CA GLU A 232 -36.12 -22.38 -3.89
C GLU A 232 -37.61 -22.05 -4.14
N ASP A 233 -37.93 -20.77 -4.40
CA ASP A 233 -39.26 -20.26 -4.77
C ASP A 233 -39.49 -20.15 -6.30
N GLY A 234 -38.54 -20.59 -7.14
CA GLY A 234 -38.67 -20.64 -8.60
C GLY A 234 -38.50 -19.29 -9.34
N PHE A 235 -38.03 -18.25 -8.66
CA PHE A 235 -37.71 -16.96 -9.27
C PHE A 235 -36.23 -16.90 -9.66
N ILE A 236 -35.95 -16.42 -10.88
CA ILE A 236 -34.59 -16.14 -11.37
C ILE A 236 -34.27 -14.70 -10.99
N THR A 237 -33.24 -14.50 -10.16
CA THR A 237 -32.75 -13.15 -9.84
C THR A 237 -32.15 -12.50 -11.08
N VAL A 238 -32.78 -11.44 -11.60
CA VAL A 238 -32.22 -10.63 -12.68
C VAL A 238 -31.07 -9.80 -12.11
N THR A 239 -29.87 -10.38 -12.03
CA THR A 239 -28.66 -9.60 -11.81
C THR A 239 -28.23 -9.04 -13.16
N SER A 240 -28.28 -7.71 -13.33
CA SER A 240 -27.58 -7.04 -14.42
C SER A 240 -26.13 -7.53 -14.46
N GLY A 241 -25.59 -7.73 -15.67
CA GLY A 241 -24.30 -8.36 -15.94
C GLY A 241 -23.08 -7.80 -15.19
N PRO A 242 -21.86 -8.28 -15.50
CA PRO A 242 -20.67 -8.02 -14.69
C PRO A 242 -20.49 -6.52 -14.50
N LYS A 243 -20.45 -6.10 -13.23
CA LYS A 243 -20.18 -4.72 -12.80
C LYS A 243 -18.77 -4.32 -13.26
N LEU A 244 -18.63 -3.89 -14.51
CA LEU A 244 -17.57 -2.97 -14.89
C LEU A 244 -18.00 -1.58 -14.45
N THR A 245 -17.30 -1.07 -13.44
CA THR A 245 -17.12 0.34 -13.09
C THR A 245 -18.36 1.24 -13.13
N SER A 246 -18.76 1.61 -11.92
CA SER A 246 -19.93 2.37 -11.48
C SER A 246 -20.03 3.84 -11.92
N VAL A 247 -19.65 4.19 -13.15
CA VAL A 247 -19.70 5.60 -13.60
C VAL A 247 -20.60 5.80 -14.83
N ALA A 248 -20.65 4.86 -15.77
CA ALA A 248 -21.41 5.04 -17.02
C ALA A 248 -22.94 4.82 -16.93
N HIS A 249 -23.47 4.41 -15.77
CA HIS A 249 -24.92 4.16 -15.60
C HIS A 249 -25.63 5.15 -14.67
N GLU A 250 -24.93 6.13 -14.09
CA GLU A 250 -25.63 7.22 -13.42
C GLU A 250 -26.43 8.04 -14.43
N ASP A 251 -25.88 8.25 -15.63
CA ASP A 251 -26.50 9.07 -16.67
C ASP A 251 -27.73 8.40 -17.31
N GLU A 252 -27.66 7.10 -17.62
CA GLU A 252 -28.82 6.37 -18.17
C GLU A 252 -29.94 6.16 -17.13
N ALA A 253 -29.59 5.98 -15.85
CA ALA A 253 -30.57 5.89 -14.78
C ALA A 253 -31.22 7.26 -14.49
N ARG A 254 -30.44 8.35 -14.54
CA ARG A 254 -30.94 9.73 -14.45
C ARG A 254 -31.87 10.05 -15.63
N GLU A 255 -31.52 9.67 -16.85
CA GLU A 255 -32.37 9.88 -18.03
C GLU A 255 -33.73 9.18 -17.94
N LEU A 256 -33.78 7.95 -17.40
CA LEU A 256 -35.04 7.22 -17.25
C LEU A 256 -35.91 7.79 -16.13
N ILE A 257 -35.29 8.27 -15.05
CA ILE A 257 -35.96 8.98 -13.95
C ILE A 257 -36.47 10.35 -14.44
N GLU A 258 -35.72 11.05 -15.28
CA GLU A 258 -36.15 12.30 -15.91
C GLU A 258 -37.29 12.08 -16.90
N LYS A 259 -37.25 11.04 -17.74
CA LYS A 259 -38.35 10.68 -18.65
C LYS A 259 -39.61 10.27 -17.88
N GLN A 260 -39.51 9.67 -16.70
CA GLN A 260 -40.66 9.42 -15.82
C GLN A 260 -41.17 10.72 -15.16
N LYS A 261 -40.29 11.61 -14.71
CA LYS A 261 -40.67 12.94 -14.19
C LYS A 261 -41.39 13.79 -15.26
N GLN A 262 -40.89 13.79 -16.49
CA GLN A 262 -41.51 14.50 -17.62
C GLN A 262 -42.89 13.95 -17.98
N LYS A 263 -43.12 12.63 -17.85
CA LYS A 263 -44.45 12.01 -18.04
C LYS A 263 -45.43 12.26 -16.89
N SER A 264 -44.92 12.57 -15.69
CA SER A 264 -45.73 12.87 -14.49
C SER A 264 -46.11 14.34 -14.34
N GLN A 265 -45.54 15.25 -15.15
CA GLN A 265 -45.95 16.65 -15.19
C GLN A 265 -47.23 16.81 -16.01
N GLY A 266 -48.37 16.56 -15.37
CA GLY A 266 -49.66 17.03 -15.87
C GLY A 266 -49.69 18.57 -15.95
N LEU A 267 -50.50 19.11 -16.85
CA LEU A 267 -50.67 20.56 -17.08
C LEU A 267 -51.15 21.28 -15.81
N GLU A 268 -50.20 21.85 -15.05
CA GLU A 268 -50.48 22.80 -13.98
C GLU A 268 -49.56 24.02 -14.11
N ASP A 269 -49.97 25.02 -14.89
CA ASP A 269 -49.50 26.40 -14.78
C ASP A 269 -50.31 27.31 -15.75
N PHE A 270 -51.59 27.54 -15.46
CA PHE A 270 -52.45 28.39 -16.31
C PHE A 270 -52.58 29.84 -15.80
N TYR A 271 -52.18 30.17 -14.56
CA TYR A 271 -52.32 31.52 -14.01
C TYR A 271 -51.02 32.12 -13.47
N ARG A 272 -50.70 33.36 -13.92
CA ARG A 272 -49.50 34.14 -13.52
C ARG A 272 -49.32 34.34 -12.01
N PHE A 273 -50.38 34.21 -11.20
CA PHE A 273 -50.27 34.32 -9.74
C PHE A 273 -49.73 33.03 -9.10
N GLN A 274 -50.06 31.85 -9.65
CA GLN A 274 -49.58 30.56 -9.17
C GLN A 274 -48.09 30.39 -9.44
N SER A 275 -47.59 30.82 -10.60
CA SER A 275 -46.17 30.72 -10.92
C SER A 275 -45.30 31.68 -10.07
N ARG A 276 -45.86 32.82 -9.63
CA ARG A 276 -45.19 33.75 -8.69
C ARG A 276 -45.15 33.18 -7.28
N GLU A 277 -46.23 32.57 -6.83
CA GLU A 277 -46.35 31.93 -5.53
C GLU A 277 -45.43 30.70 -5.44
N LYS A 278 -45.40 29.85 -6.46
CA LYS A 278 -44.54 28.66 -6.57
C LYS A 278 -43.05 28.98 -6.72
N ARG A 279 -42.69 30.17 -7.24
CA ARG A 279 -41.30 30.68 -7.22
C ARG A 279 -40.91 31.16 -5.83
N LYS A 280 -41.79 31.88 -5.14
CA LYS A 280 -41.56 32.36 -3.78
C LYS A 280 -41.48 31.20 -2.78
N GLU A 281 -42.31 30.18 -2.96
CA GLU A 281 -42.29 28.97 -2.15
C GLU A 281 -41.01 28.16 -2.38
N ARG A 282 -40.61 27.92 -3.64
CA ARG A 282 -39.31 27.28 -3.94
C ARG A 282 -38.13 28.05 -3.38
N GLN A 283 -38.13 29.38 -3.46
CA GLN A 283 -37.08 30.21 -2.88
C GLN A 283 -37.03 30.08 -1.35
N ASN A 284 -38.18 30.07 -0.68
CA ASN A 284 -38.26 29.85 0.77
C ASN A 284 -37.89 28.43 1.18
N GLU A 285 -38.24 27.42 0.38
CA GLU A 285 -37.90 26.02 0.65
C GLU A 285 -36.40 25.78 0.47
N LEU A 286 -35.77 26.41 -0.53
CA LEU A 286 -34.32 26.41 -0.71
C LEU A 286 -33.61 27.10 0.46
N LEU A 287 -34.11 28.26 0.90
CA LEU A 287 -33.54 28.96 2.06
C LEU A 287 -33.66 28.14 3.35
N LYS A 288 -34.81 27.48 3.56
CA LYS A 288 -35.03 26.58 4.71
C LYS A 288 -34.13 25.35 4.66
N LYS A 289 -34.00 24.69 3.50
CA LYS A 289 -33.11 23.53 3.34
C LYS A 289 -31.65 23.92 3.55
N PHE A 290 -31.26 25.10 3.07
CA PHE A 290 -29.92 25.64 3.30
C PHE A 290 -29.66 25.93 4.79
N ASP A 291 -30.60 26.55 5.49
CA ASP A 291 -30.49 26.78 6.94
C ASP A 291 -30.49 25.46 7.74
N GLU A 292 -31.29 24.48 7.35
CA GLU A 292 -31.33 23.15 7.95
C GLU A 292 -30.04 22.37 7.73
N ASP A 293 -29.47 22.43 6.53
CA ASP A 293 -28.21 21.75 6.22
C ASP A 293 -27.01 22.46 6.84
N LYS A 294 -27.01 23.80 6.90
CA LYS A 294 -26.02 24.58 7.67
C LYS A 294 -26.08 24.22 9.16
N LYS A 295 -27.29 24.08 9.72
CA LYS A 295 -27.49 23.65 11.11
C LYS A 295 -27.09 22.19 11.36
N LYS A 296 -27.40 21.27 10.45
CA LYS A 296 -26.94 19.86 10.53
C LYS A 296 -25.42 19.75 10.43
N LEU A 297 -24.79 20.55 9.58
CA LEU A 297 -23.33 20.62 9.47
C LEU A 297 -22.70 21.17 10.74
N GLU A 298 -23.26 22.23 11.33
CA GLU A 298 -22.82 22.73 12.64
C GLU A 298 -22.99 21.69 13.76
N GLU A 299 -24.10 20.94 13.79
CA GLU A 299 -24.33 19.87 14.76
C GLU A 299 -23.36 18.69 14.55
N MET A 300 -23.06 18.32 13.31
CA MET A 300 -22.05 17.31 12.97
C MET A 300 -20.64 17.77 13.35
N LYS A 301 -20.30 19.05 13.12
CA LYS A 301 -19.02 19.67 13.47
C LYS A 301 -18.83 19.74 14.99
N LYS A 302 -19.89 20.06 15.75
CA LYS A 302 -19.92 20.00 17.23
C LYS A 302 -19.83 18.57 17.77
N ARG A 303 -20.45 17.58 17.11
CA ARG A 303 -20.43 16.16 17.53
C ARG A 303 -19.13 15.42 17.19
N LYS A 304 -18.38 15.86 16.18
CA LYS A 304 -17.06 15.31 15.79
C LYS A 304 -15.89 16.10 16.39
N GLY A 305 -16.01 16.52 17.65
CA GLY A 305 -14.93 17.19 18.36
C GLY A 305 -13.70 16.29 18.52
N LYS A 306 -12.54 16.86 18.14
CA LYS A 306 -11.14 16.48 18.44
C LYS A 306 -10.84 14.98 18.49
N ILE A 307 -10.03 14.52 17.54
CA ILE A 307 -9.34 13.23 17.71
C ILE A 307 -8.41 13.37 18.93
N ARG A 308 -8.62 12.52 19.93
CA ARG A 308 -7.78 12.52 21.14
C ARG A 308 -6.34 12.17 20.76
N ALA A 309 -5.39 12.98 21.20
CA ALA A 309 -3.96 12.70 21.07
C ALA A 309 -3.62 11.30 21.65
N GLY A 310 -2.94 10.47 20.88
CA GLY A 310 -2.63 9.06 21.15
C GLY A 310 -3.77 8.06 20.83
N SER A 311 -4.84 8.47 20.15
CA SER A 311 -5.96 7.58 19.81
C SER A 311 -5.66 6.72 18.59
N THR A 312 -6.24 5.51 18.53
CA THR A 312 -6.17 4.64 17.35
C THR A 312 -6.67 5.33 16.07
N LYS A 313 -7.64 6.25 16.19
CA LYS A 313 -8.12 7.08 15.09
C LYS A 313 -7.05 8.06 14.59
N GLU A 314 -6.26 8.64 15.49
CA GLU A 314 -5.15 9.53 15.14
C GLU A 314 -4.05 8.77 14.42
N THR A 315 -3.64 7.61 14.95
CA THR A 315 -2.66 6.73 14.29
C THR A 315 -3.11 6.31 12.90
N THR A 316 -4.41 6.03 12.73
CA THR A 316 -4.97 5.68 11.41
C THR A 316 -4.89 6.84 10.43
N VAL A 317 -5.21 8.07 10.88
CA VAL A 317 -5.10 9.27 10.05
C VAL A 317 -3.65 9.58 9.70
N ILE A 318 -2.73 9.50 10.67
CA ILE A 318 -1.28 9.67 10.44
C ILE A 318 -0.80 8.69 9.37
N ASN A 319 -1.07 7.39 9.55
CA ASN A 319 -0.67 6.37 8.58
C ASN A 319 -1.27 6.60 7.19
N HIS A 320 -2.51 7.11 7.12
CA HIS A 320 -3.15 7.43 5.86
C HIS A 320 -2.50 8.65 5.19
N VAL A 321 -2.27 9.74 5.93
CA VAL A 321 -1.62 10.96 5.44
C VAL A 321 -0.20 10.66 4.99
N ASP A 322 0.60 9.95 5.78
CA ASP A 322 1.98 9.57 5.43
C ASP A 322 2.02 8.70 4.16
N LYS A 323 1.08 7.74 4.03
CA LYS A 323 0.95 6.91 2.83
C LYS A 323 0.60 7.76 1.61
N THR A 324 -0.32 8.71 1.73
CA THR A 324 -0.72 9.58 0.61
C THR A 324 0.41 10.55 0.25
N ILE A 325 1.13 11.11 1.21
CA ILE A 325 2.33 11.93 0.97
C ILE A 325 3.40 11.12 0.23
N LEU A 326 3.62 9.86 0.60
CA LEU A 326 4.55 8.97 -0.11
C LEU A 326 4.12 8.76 -1.57
N ILE A 327 2.81 8.61 -1.82
CA ILE A 327 2.26 8.49 -3.17
C ILE A 327 2.49 9.78 -3.96
N VAL A 328 2.18 10.95 -3.39
CA VAL A 328 2.42 12.27 -4.01
C VAL A 328 3.90 12.43 -4.36
N ASN A 329 4.81 12.13 -3.44
CA ASN A 329 6.26 12.19 -3.68
C ASN A 329 6.69 11.23 -4.80
N ARG A 330 6.12 10.02 -4.87
CA ARG A 330 6.42 9.04 -5.92
C ARG A 330 5.89 9.50 -7.29
N ARG A 331 4.66 10.01 -7.35
CA ARG A 331 4.06 10.55 -8.57
C ARG A 331 4.82 11.78 -9.06
N HIS A 332 5.28 12.63 -8.15
CA HIS A 332 6.16 13.76 -8.44
C HIS A 332 7.52 13.31 -9.01
N ALA A 333 8.15 12.29 -8.42
CA ALA A 333 9.41 11.76 -8.93
C ALA A 333 9.29 11.15 -10.34
N LYS A 334 8.10 10.68 -10.71
CA LYS A 334 7.76 10.18 -12.04
C LYS A 334 7.18 11.27 -12.97
N LYS A 335 7.29 12.57 -12.65
CA LYS A 335 6.72 13.64 -13.48
C LYS A 335 7.10 13.52 -14.97
N PHE A 336 6.15 13.87 -15.84
CA PHE A 336 6.29 13.78 -17.31
C PHE A 336 6.62 12.38 -17.84
N SER A 337 6.25 11.31 -17.11
CA SER A 337 6.46 9.92 -17.54
C SER A 337 5.37 9.36 -18.45
N SER A 338 4.32 10.13 -18.79
CA SER A 338 3.24 9.68 -19.69
C SER A 338 3.72 9.11 -21.03
N ALA A 339 4.89 9.53 -21.51
CA ALA A 339 5.49 9.02 -22.74
C ALA A 339 6.15 7.62 -22.60
N PHE A 340 6.40 7.15 -21.38
CA PHE A 340 7.14 5.91 -21.08
C PHE A 340 6.37 4.90 -20.22
N ASP A 341 5.29 5.32 -19.55
CA ASP A 341 4.45 4.43 -18.73
C ASP A 341 3.37 3.73 -19.59
N ASP A 342 3.37 2.40 -19.59
CA ASP A 342 2.35 1.57 -20.24
C ASP A 342 0.93 1.89 -19.70
N GLN A 343 -0.05 2.01 -20.59
CA GLN A 343 -1.48 2.28 -20.32
C GLN A 343 -2.18 1.24 -19.39
N ALA A 344 -1.44 0.25 -18.89
CA ALA A 344 -1.93 -0.83 -18.04
C ALA A 344 -1.66 -0.62 -16.53
N GLN A 345 -0.94 0.42 -16.12
CA GLN A 345 -0.73 0.73 -14.70
C GLN A 345 -1.95 1.44 -14.08
N GLN A 346 -2.22 1.13 -12.80
CA GLN A 346 -3.25 1.83 -12.03
C GLN A 346 -2.96 3.33 -11.98
N GLU A 347 -3.99 4.16 -12.17
CA GLU A 347 -3.92 5.63 -12.23
C GLU A 347 -3.17 6.25 -11.04
N SER A 348 -3.20 5.59 -9.87
CA SER A 348 -2.46 5.97 -8.65
C SER A 348 -0.94 5.85 -8.73
N GLU A 349 -0.37 5.27 -9.80
CA GLU A 349 1.07 5.11 -10.00
C GLU A 349 1.66 5.98 -11.11
N ARG A 350 0.80 6.68 -11.86
CA ARG A 350 1.18 7.55 -12.97
C ARG A 350 1.82 8.84 -12.45
N GLY A 351 2.88 9.28 -13.13
CA GLY A 351 3.51 10.57 -12.90
C GLY A 351 2.54 11.74 -13.04
N TYR A 352 2.83 12.85 -12.38
CA TYR A 352 2.09 14.09 -12.60
C TYR A 352 2.46 14.69 -13.96
N GLU A 353 1.45 15.08 -14.74
CA GLU A 353 1.63 15.77 -16.02
C GLU A 353 1.40 17.28 -15.91
N SER A 354 0.60 17.71 -14.92
CA SER A 354 0.30 19.13 -14.69
C SER A 354 0.22 19.45 -13.20
N PHE A 355 0.44 20.73 -12.87
CA PHE A 355 0.27 21.20 -11.49
C PHE A 355 -1.19 21.08 -11.01
N LYS A 356 -2.18 21.04 -11.92
CA LYS A 356 -3.60 20.81 -11.58
C LYS A 356 -3.81 19.50 -10.82
N GLU A 357 -3.11 18.43 -11.22
CA GLU A 357 -3.19 17.13 -10.54
C GLU A 357 -2.52 17.15 -9.17
N VAL A 358 -1.33 17.76 -9.08
CA VAL A 358 -0.62 17.96 -7.80
C VAL A 358 -1.50 18.75 -6.83
N ALA A 359 -2.11 19.84 -7.32
CA ALA A 359 -2.97 20.69 -6.53
C ALA A 359 -4.19 19.93 -6.01
N LYS A 360 -4.81 19.07 -6.83
CA LYS A 360 -5.95 18.23 -6.44
C LYS A 360 -5.60 17.25 -5.31
N ASP A 361 -4.47 16.56 -5.42
CA ASP A 361 -4.04 15.59 -4.42
C ASP A 361 -3.65 16.27 -3.09
N ILE A 362 -2.95 17.41 -3.16
CA ILE A 362 -2.61 18.20 -1.98
C ILE A 362 -3.86 18.83 -1.35
N GLU A 363 -4.81 19.33 -2.15
CA GLU A 363 -6.08 19.88 -1.65
C GLU A 363 -6.86 18.83 -0.86
N GLY A 364 -6.91 17.58 -1.35
CA GLY A 364 -7.52 16.46 -0.63
C GLY A 364 -6.84 16.14 0.70
N LEU A 365 -5.50 16.22 0.77
CA LEU A 365 -4.76 16.06 2.01
C LEU A 365 -5.05 17.19 3.01
N VAL A 366 -5.12 18.44 2.53
CA VAL A 366 -5.48 19.59 3.35
C VAL A 366 -6.89 19.42 3.95
N ASP A 367 -7.87 18.95 3.17
CA ASP A 367 -9.23 18.69 3.67
C ASP A 367 -9.27 17.62 4.76
N ILE A 368 -8.58 16.50 4.54
CA ILE A 368 -8.50 15.41 5.53
C ILE A 368 -7.88 15.94 6.83
N LEU A 369 -6.75 16.66 6.73
CA LEU A 369 -6.07 17.26 7.87
C LEU A 369 -6.95 18.29 8.58
N TRP A 370 -7.67 19.14 7.84
CA TRP A 370 -8.54 20.16 8.41
C TRP A 370 -9.67 19.56 9.25
N VAL A 371 -10.27 18.46 8.81
CA VAL A 371 -11.35 17.76 9.52
C VAL A 371 -10.86 17.13 10.85
N THR A 372 -9.56 16.87 11.03
CA THR A 372 -9.05 16.25 12.27
C THR A 372 -9.21 17.11 13.52
N GLY A 373 -9.28 18.44 13.38
CA GLY A 373 -9.42 19.40 14.48
C GLY A 373 -8.34 19.27 15.56
N THR A 374 -7.14 18.80 15.19
CA THR A 374 -6.03 18.54 16.12
C THR A 374 -4.82 19.38 15.73
N PRO A 375 -4.60 20.55 16.37
CA PRO A 375 -3.60 21.51 15.90
C PRO A 375 -2.16 20.98 15.90
N SER A 376 -1.81 20.15 16.90
CA SER A 376 -0.49 19.51 16.99
C SER A 376 -0.17 18.57 15.82
N LEU A 377 -1.20 18.05 15.16
CA LEU A 377 -1.07 17.26 13.94
C LEU A 377 -1.18 18.16 12.71
N GLN A 378 -2.16 19.07 12.68
CA GLN A 378 -2.41 19.93 11.54
C GLN A 378 -1.22 20.83 11.18
N ILE A 379 -0.63 21.52 12.16
CA ILE A 379 0.38 22.56 11.90
C ILE A 379 1.64 21.97 11.23
N PRO A 380 2.27 20.89 11.74
CA PRO A 380 3.47 20.34 11.10
C PRO A 380 3.21 19.81 9.69
N TYR A 381 2.08 19.11 9.48
CA TYR A 381 1.75 18.54 8.18
C TYR A 381 1.38 19.64 7.16
N LEU A 382 0.61 20.66 7.54
CA LEU A 382 0.28 21.76 6.63
C LEU A 382 1.51 22.58 6.25
N ILE A 383 2.45 22.81 7.18
CA ILE A 383 3.75 23.41 6.87
C ILE A 383 4.50 22.56 5.84
N SER A 384 4.55 21.24 6.00
CA SER A 384 5.22 20.35 5.04
C SER A 384 4.58 20.38 3.65
N LEU A 385 3.25 20.38 3.58
CA LEU A 385 2.51 20.48 2.31
C LEU A 385 2.75 21.82 1.61
N ALA A 386 2.81 22.92 2.37
CA ALA A 386 3.13 24.24 1.82
C ALA A 386 4.57 24.31 1.28
N VAL A 387 5.53 23.65 1.94
CA VAL A 387 6.90 23.50 1.42
C VAL A 387 6.91 22.68 0.12
N TYR A 388 6.13 21.61 0.03
CA TYR A 388 6.01 20.84 -1.22
C TYR A 388 5.43 21.68 -2.35
N ILE A 389 4.39 22.47 -2.10
CA ILE A 389 3.83 23.39 -3.10
C ILE A 389 4.91 24.35 -3.63
N ASN A 390 5.67 25.00 -2.74
CA ASN A 390 6.74 25.93 -3.16
C ASN A 390 7.84 25.25 -3.97
N THR A 391 8.12 23.97 -3.66
CA THR A 391 9.15 23.19 -4.35
C THR A 391 8.64 22.70 -5.71
N TYR A 392 7.37 22.31 -5.78
CA TYR A 392 6.79 21.67 -6.95
C TYR A 392 6.32 22.70 -7.97
N LEU A 393 5.76 23.83 -7.54
CA LEU A 393 5.18 24.85 -8.42
C LEU A 393 6.11 25.26 -9.58
N PRO A 394 7.43 25.51 -9.38
CA PRO A 394 8.33 25.89 -10.47
C PRO A 394 8.67 24.74 -11.45
N GLU A 395 8.39 23.49 -11.08
CA GLU A 395 8.75 22.31 -11.87
C GLU A 395 7.67 21.89 -12.89
N TYR A 396 6.50 22.55 -12.88
CA TYR A 396 5.37 22.24 -13.75
C TYR A 396 4.92 23.47 -14.57
N PRO A 397 4.23 23.26 -15.70
CA PRO A 397 3.52 24.34 -16.39
C PRO A 397 2.53 25.03 -15.45
N PHE A 398 2.55 26.37 -15.45
CA PHE A 398 1.73 27.16 -14.53
C PHE A 398 0.25 27.05 -14.87
N SER A 399 -0.57 26.67 -13.90
CA SER A 399 -2.03 26.54 -14.05
C SER A 399 -2.76 27.49 -13.08
N PRO A 400 -3.09 28.73 -13.52
CA PRO A 400 -3.56 29.80 -12.64
C PRO A 400 -4.76 29.41 -11.77
N LYS A 401 -5.85 28.92 -12.40
CA LYS A 401 -7.11 28.55 -11.71
C LYS A 401 -6.87 27.58 -10.54
N ALA A 402 -6.09 26.52 -10.77
CA ALA A 402 -5.82 25.48 -9.77
C ALA A 402 -4.87 25.96 -8.67
N THR A 403 -3.80 26.68 -9.04
CA THR A 403 -2.83 27.23 -8.09
C THR A 403 -3.48 28.23 -7.14
N PHE A 404 -4.22 29.23 -7.65
CA PHE A 404 -4.83 30.25 -6.79
C PHE A 404 -5.92 29.68 -5.88
N ARG A 405 -6.69 28.70 -6.36
CA ARG A 405 -7.68 28.00 -5.52
C ARG A 405 -7.02 27.31 -4.32
N LEU A 406 -5.94 26.57 -4.54
CA LEU A 406 -5.20 25.89 -3.47
C LEU A 406 -4.57 26.88 -2.50
N LEU A 407 -3.93 27.93 -3.01
CA LEU A 407 -3.26 28.95 -2.18
C LEU A 407 -4.25 29.76 -1.35
N LYS A 408 -5.42 30.11 -1.91
CA LYS A 408 -6.50 30.79 -1.16
C LYS A 408 -7.01 29.92 0.00
N LYS A 409 -7.10 28.61 -0.22
CA LYS A 409 -7.50 27.65 0.81
C LYS A 409 -6.44 27.56 1.92
N LEU A 410 -5.16 27.47 1.55
CA LEU A 410 -4.07 27.47 2.52
C LEU A 410 -3.97 28.79 3.29
N ASP A 411 -4.23 29.94 2.65
CA ASP A 411 -4.28 31.24 3.32
C ASP A 411 -5.40 31.28 4.36
N SER A 412 -6.62 30.82 4.02
CA SER A 412 -7.71 30.73 5.00
C SER A 412 -7.37 29.77 6.14
N VAL A 413 -6.77 28.61 5.85
CA VAL A 413 -6.38 27.62 6.86
C VAL A 413 -5.29 28.17 7.79
N PHE A 414 -4.20 28.75 7.29
CA PHE A 414 -3.15 29.31 8.14
C PHE A 414 -3.64 30.52 8.93
N ALA A 415 -4.40 31.43 8.32
CA ALA A 415 -5.03 32.54 9.03
C ALA A 415 -5.90 32.03 10.19
N SER A 416 -6.70 30.98 9.93
CA SER A 416 -7.57 30.39 10.95
C SER A 416 -6.79 29.71 12.09
N LEU A 417 -5.68 29.04 11.77
CA LEU A 417 -4.80 28.42 12.78
C LEU A 417 -4.08 29.46 13.64
N LEU A 418 -3.76 30.63 13.08
CA LEU A 418 -3.10 31.72 13.79
C LEU A 418 -4.04 32.43 14.76
N THR A 419 -5.27 32.73 14.32
CA THR A 419 -6.30 33.38 15.16
C THR A 419 -6.96 32.41 16.14
N GLY A 420 -7.01 31.11 15.80
CA GLY A 420 -7.79 30.09 16.50
C GLY A 420 -9.30 30.16 16.21
N GLU A 421 -9.69 30.95 15.22
CA GLU A 421 -11.04 31.16 14.74
C GLU A 421 -11.08 30.95 13.24
N ASP A 422 -12.17 30.41 12.72
CA ASP A 422 -12.34 30.20 11.28
C ASP A 422 -12.37 31.55 10.54
N ALA A 423 -11.41 31.78 9.64
CA ALA A 423 -11.15 33.07 9.00
C ALA A 423 -12.30 33.57 8.11
N ASP A 424 -13.22 32.70 7.72
CA ASP A 424 -14.37 33.04 6.88
C ASP A 424 -15.69 33.11 7.68
N SER A 425 -15.81 32.42 8.82
CA SER A 425 -17.05 32.39 9.62
C SER A 425 -16.95 33.04 11.00
N GLY A 426 -15.74 33.31 11.50
CA GLY A 426 -15.48 33.85 12.84
C GLY A 426 -15.79 32.87 13.98
N ALA A 427 -16.10 31.61 13.67
CA ALA A 427 -16.40 30.60 14.69
C ALA A 427 -15.11 30.05 15.33
N PRO A 428 -15.07 29.78 16.65
CA PRO A 428 -13.90 29.19 17.29
C PRO A 428 -13.60 27.81 16.69
N LEU A 429 -12.32 27.54 16.41
CA LEU A 429 -11.92 26.26 15.82
C LEU A 429 -12.01 25.12 16.84
N PRO A 430 -12.49 23.93 16.43
CA PRO A 430 -12.45 22.72 17.26
C PRO A 430 -11.01 22.44 17.72
N GLY A 431 -10.80 22.37 19.04
CA GLY A 431 -9.47 22.13 19.63
C GLY A 431 -8.68 23.38 20.02
N PHE A 432 -9.18 24.59 19.74
CA PHE A 432 -8.58 25.87 20.12
C PHE A 432 -9.18 26.50 21.40
N GLU A 433 -10.21 25.87 21.98
CA GLU A 433 -11.04 26.39 23.09
C GLU A 433 -10.29 26.63 24.43
N SER A 434 -9.05 26.16 24.60
CA SER A 434 -8.31 26.28 25.87
C SER A 434 -6.89 26.85 25.75
N ARG A 435 -6.39 27.18 24.55
CA ARG A 435 -5.02 27.70 24.37
C ARG A 435 -5.02 28.87 23.40
N ARG A 436 -4.84 30.09 23.92
CA ARG A 436 -4.39 31.24 23.10
C ARG A 436 -2.93 30.96 22.69
N ASN A 437 -2.56 31.27 21.44
CA ASN A 437 -1.24 30.97 20.85
C ASN A 437 -0.92 29.47 20.71
N VAL A 438 -1.76 28.71 20.00
CA VAL A 438 -1.48 27.30 19.69
C VAL A 438 -0.27 27.14 18.77
N VAL A 439 -0.10 28.07 17.82
CA VAL A 439 1.06 28.13 16.92
C VAL A 439 2.22 28.78 17.66
N SER A 440 3.32 28.05 17.79
CA SER A 440 4.56 28.52 18.43
C SER A 440 5.24 29.63 17.61
N MET A 441 6.06 30.46 18.25
CA MET A 441 6.79 31.53 17.55
C MET A 441 7.67 31.01 16.40
N THR A 442 8.27 29.83 16.56
CA THR A 442 9.07 29.19 15.51
C THR A 442 8.22 28.73 14.33
N GLU A 443 7.01 28.22 14.58
CA GLU A 443 6.04 27.90 13.52
C GLU A 443 5.51 29.15 12.83
N LYS A 444 5.23 30.24 13.58
CA LYS A 444 4.82 31.54 13.01
C LYS A 444 5.87 32.10 12.04
N VAL A 445 7.14 32.08 12.44
CA VAL A 445 8.25 32.52 11.57
C VAL A 445 8.37 31.63 10.33
N ARG A 446 8.18 30.30 10.46
CA ARG A 446 8.19 29.38 9.32
C ARG A 446 7.04 29.64 8.35
N ILE A 447 5.82 29.78 8.85
CA ILE A 447 4.63 30.06 8.02
C ILE A 447 4.83 31.38 7.26
N LYS A 448 5.34 32.43 7.93
CA LYS A 448 5.65 33.71 7.27
C LYS A 448 6.66 33.52 6.14
N SER A 449 7.79 32.88 6.42
CA SER A 449 8.84 32.65 5.42
C SER A 449 8.32 31.83 4.24
N ILE A 450 7.53 30.78 4.48
CA ILE A 450 6.96 29.93 3.42
C ILE A 450 5.96 30.72 2.57
N ALA A 451 5.11 31.54 3.19
CA ALA A 451 4.14 32.38 2.50
C ALA A 451 4.83 33.42 1.60
N GLU A 452 5.88 34.09 2.12
CA GLU A 452 6.69 35.04 1.35
C GLU A 452 7.41 34.35 0.17
N THR A 453 8.05 33.21 0.39
CA THR A 453 8.67 32.42 -0.68
C THR A 453 7.64 31.95 -1.72
N CYS A 454 6.44 31.56 -1.29
CA CYS A 454 5.37 31.14 -2.21
C CYS A 454 4.93 32.28 -3.13
N ARG A 455 4.77 33.50 -2.59
CA ARG A 455 4.43 34.68 -3.40
C ARG A 455 5.46 34.94 -4.50
N VAL A 456 6.75 34.84 -4.15
CA VAL A 456 7.84 34.99 -5.13
C VAL A 456 7.75 33.91 -6.20
N ALA A 457 7.58 32.64 -5.81
CA ALA A 457 7.48 31.52 -6.75
C ALA A 457 6.29 31.64 -7.70
N VAL A 458 5.13 32.16 -7.24
CA VAL A 458 3.96 32.40 -8.10
C VAL A 458 4.21 33.53 -9.10
N VAL A 459 4.89 34.61 -8.69
CA VAL A 459 5.25 35.71 -9.59
C VAL A 459 6.23 35.22 -10.66
N GLU A 460 7.27 34.48 -10.28
CA GLU A 460 8.27 33.91 -11.20
C GLU A 460 7.64 32.91 -12.18
N ALA A 461 6.80 31.99 -11.68
CA ALA A 461 6.11 31.00 -12.52
C ALA A 461 5.16 31.66 -13.53
N ARG A 462 4.57 32.81 -13.19
CA ARG A 462 3.75 33.60 -14.11
C ARG A 462 4.59 34.29 -15.18
N GLU A 463 5.67 34.97 -14.80
CA GLU A 463 6.56 35.65 -15.76
C GLU A 463 7.13 34.68 -16.82
N GLN A 464 7.23 33.40 -16.48
CA GLN A 464 7.67 32.36 -17.38
C GLN A 464 6.63 31.97 -18.45
N VAL A 465 5.33 32.26 -18.22
CA VAL A 465 4.23 32.04 -19.17
C VAL A 465 3.93 33.27 -20.03
N ASP A 466 4.20 34.48 -19.53
CA ASP A 466 4.03 35.75 -20.28
C ASP A 466 5.12 35.98 -21.37
N ARG A 467 5.93 34.97 -21.73
CA ARG A 467 6.82 35.03 -22.90
C ARG A 467 6.02 34.75 -24.18
N PRO A 468 6.14 35.57 -25.23
CA PRO A 468 5.17 35.63 -26.33
C PRO A 468 5.45 34.56 -27.40
N ASP A 469 5.24 33.29 -27.08
CA ASP A 469 5.03 32.24 -28.07
C ASP A 469 3.97 31.30 -27.50
N ASP A 470 2.92 31.04 -28.30
CA ASP A 470 1.72 30.23 -28.02
C ASP A 470 0.48 31.02 -27.53
N GLU A 471 -0.01 31.93 -28.39
CA GLU A 471 -1.45 32.03 -28.60
C GLU A 471 -1.88 30.70 -29.27
N ASP A 472 -2.58 29.82 -28.56
CA ASP A 472 -3.61 28.95 -29.15
C ASP A 472 -4.44 28.21 -28.07
N ASP A 473 -5.76 28.30 -28.25
CA ASP A 473 -6.84 27.44 -27.74
C ASP A 473 -7.01 27.19 -26.23
N LEU A 474 -7.74 28.11 -25.58
CA LEU A 474 -8.61 27.76 -24.45
C LEU A 474 -10.08 27.73 -24.91
N SER A 475 -10.47 26.64 -25.57
CA SER A 475 -11.87 26.21 -25.62
C SER A 475 -12.20 25.51 -24.30
N ASP A 476 -12.75 26.28 -23.36
CA ASP A 476 -13.23 25.82 -22.04
C ASP A 476 -14.65 25.24 -22.24
N ASP A 477 -14.73 23.96 -22.59
CA ASP A 477 -15.94 23.16 -22.40
C ASP A 477 -15.83 22.52 -21.01
N ASP A 478 -16.48 23.11 -20.01
CA ASP A 478 -16.85 22.39 -18.78
C ASP A 478 -18.18 22.95 -18.25
N ASP A 479 -19.21 22.14 -18.44
CA ASP A 479 -20.49 22.16 -17.72
C ASP A 479 -20.25 21.87 -16.22
N ASP A 480 -19.80 22.86 -15.46
CA ASP A 480 -19.91 22.86 -13.99
C ASP A 480 -20.87 23.97 -13.55
N MET A 481 -22.15 23.60 -13.56
CA MET A 481 -23.28 24.40 -13.07
C MET A 481 -23.26 24.45 -11.54
N ASP A 482 -22.32 25.21 -10.97
CA ASP A 482 -22.31 25.57 -9.54
C ASP A 482 -21.58 26.91 -9.30
N ASP A 483 -22.07 27.99 -9.91
CA ASP A 483 -21.84 29.35 -9.39
C ASP A 483 -23.03 30.28 -9.69
N VAL A 484 -24.18 29.99 -9.08
CA VAL A 484 -25.31 30.93 -9.03
C VAL A 484 -25.01 31.99 -7.97
N PHE A 485 -24.00 32.84 -8.17
CA PHE A 485 -23.90 34.22 -7.64
C PHE A 485 -22.60 34.91 -8.11
N SER A 486 -22.40 35.08 -9.41
CA SER A 486 -21.55 36.20 -9.88
C SER A 486 -21.95 36.66 -11.28
N THR A 487 -22.59 37.83 -11.34
CA THR A 487 -22.75 38.61 -12.56
C THR A 487 -21.40 39.25 -12.90
N ASP A 488 -20.69 38.72 -13.88
CA ASP A 488 -19.96 39.45 -14.95
C ASP A 488 -18.96 38.51 -15.62
N ASP A 489 -19.40 37.96 -16.76
CA ASP A 489 -18.62 37.10 -17.64
C ASP A 489 -17.84 37.97 -18.63
N TYR A 490 -16.76 38.58 -18.16
CA TYR A 490 -15.67 39.15 -18.96
C TYR A 490 -14.37 39.00 -18.17
N THR A 491 -13.51 38.05 -18.56
CA THR A 491 -12.17 37.89 -17.99
C THR A 491 -11.30 39.10 -18.36
N ALA A 492 -11.33 40.14 -17.51
CA ALA A 492 -10.51 41.33 -17.68
C ALA A 492 -9.01 40.95 -17.61
N PRO A 493 -8.17 41.44 -18.55
CA PRO A 493 -6.71 41.37 -18.44
C PRO A 493 -6.31 42.05 -17.14
N GLY A 494 -5.84 41.29 -16.16
CA GLY A 494 -5.55 41.79 -14.81
C GLY A 494 -6.16 40.99 -13.65
N ARG A 495 -7.14 40.10 -13.90
CA ARG A 495 -7.74 39.24 -12.85
C ARG A 495 -6.68 38.46 -12.07
N TRP A 496 -5.76 37.83 -12.79
CA TRP A 496 -4.69 37.03 -12.18
C TRP A 496 -3.58 37.87 -11.55
N GLU A 497 -3.38 39.12 -11.99
CA GLU A 497 -2.44 40.05 -11.35
C GLU A 497 -2.92 40.44 -9.96
N MET A 498 -4.22 40.75 -9.86
CA MET A 498 -4.86 41.04 -8.58
C MET A 498 -4.86 39.80 -7.67
N GLU A 499 -5.07 38.60 -8.21
CA GLU A 499 -5.00 37.37 -7.43
C GLU A 499 -3.58 37.03 -6.97
N THR A 500 -2.56 37.31 -7.77
CA THR A 500 -1.14 37.14 -7.40
C THR A 500 -0.77 38.03 -6.21
N ALA A 501 -1.28 39.27 -6.18
CA ALA A 501 -1.09 40.18 -5.05
C ALA A 501 -1.79 39.70 -3.76
N ARG A 502 -2.87 38.91 -3.89
CA ARG A 502 -3.69 38.39 -2.78
C ARG A 502 -3.18 37.06 -2.22
N VAL A 503 -2.15 36.44 -2.80
CA VAL A 503 -1.59 35.19 -2.30
C VAL A 503 -1.05 35.38 -0.88
N TYR A 504 -1.58 34.58 0.06
CA TYR A 504 -1.27 34.64 1.49
C TYR A 504 -1.49 36.02 2.16
N GLU A 505 -2.38 36.86 1.63
CA GLU A 505 -2.62 38.21 2.16
C GLU A 505 -3.05 38.18 3.63
N LYS A 506 -4.03 37.35 4.00
CA LYS A 506 -4.55 37.27 5.38
C LYS A 506 -3.45 36.78 6.32
N THR A 507 -2.75 35.71 5.95
CA THR A 507 -1.69 35.09 6.76
C THR A 507 -0.52 36.04 6.99
N ILE A 508 -0.05 36.74 5.96
CA ILE A 508 1.08 37.68 6.06
C ILE A 508 0.69 38.91 6.89
N GLN A 509 -0.52 39.44 6.72
CA GLN A 509 -0.99 40.58 7.51
C GLN A 509 -1.05 40.24 9.01
N LEU A 510 -1.66 39.10 9.35
CA LEU A 510 -1.76 38.63 10.74
C LEU A 510 -0.36 38.41 11.37
N LEU A 511 0.55 37.77 10.65
CA LEU A 511 1.91 37.51 11.13
C LEU A 511 2.75 38.80 11.21
N GLY A 512 2.53 39.76 10.30
CA GLY A 512 3.14 41.08 10.34
C GLY A 512 2.74 41.86 11.59
N ASP A 513 1.45 41.91 11.89
CA ASP A 513 0.91 42.60 13.06
C ASP A 513 1.34 41.93 14.38
N GLU A 514 1.41 40.60 14.44
CA GLU A 514 1.82 39.87 15.64
C GLU A 514 3.34 39.90 15.89
N LEU A 515 4.16 39.70 14.85
CA LEU A 515 5.62 39.73 14.98
C LEU A 515 6.14 41.17 15.15
N GLY A 516 5.46 42.16 14.55
CA GLY A 516 5.76 43.57 14.77
C GLY A 516 5.56 44.00 16.23
N LYS A 517 4.43 43.58 16.85
CA LYS A 517 4.17 43.81 18.28
C LYS A 517 5.18 43.10 19.21
N ALA A 518 5.67 41.94 18.82
CA ALA A 518 6.71 41.22 19.57
C ALA A 518 8.09 41.89 19.47
N GLY A 519 8.41 42.53 18.33
CA GLY A 519 9.62 43.32 18.14
C GLY A 519 9.68 44.57 19.01
N GLU A 520 8.56 45.31 19.12
CA GLU A 520 8.47 46.51 19.97
C GLU A 520 8.66 46.21 21.48
N PHE A 521 8.34 45.00 21.94
CA PHE A 521 8.53 44.59 23.34
C PHE A 521 9.98 44.17 23.66
N CYS A 522 10.77 43.82 22.64
CA CYS A 522 12.17 43.43 22.78
C CYS A 522 13.13 44.64 22.77
N ASP A 523 12.79 45.72 22.07
CA ASP A 523 13.65 46.92 21.97
C ASP A 523 13.65 47.79 23.24
N THR A 524 12.67 47.61 24.16
CA THR A 524 12.63 48.38 25.41
C THR A 524 13.53 47.83 26.53
N ASN A 525 14.19 46.69 26.35
CA ASN A 525 15.02 46.05 27.38
C ASN A 525 16.55 46.12 27.14
N LEU A 526 17.00 46.92 26.16
CA LEU A 526 18.42 47.22 26.00
C LEU A 526 18.82 48.46 26.83
N ALA A 527 18.94 48.27 28.15
CA ALA A 527 19.57 49.26 29.02
C ALA A 527 21.06 49.45 28.66
N PRO A 528 21.59 50.69 28.67
CA PRO A 528 23.00 50.93 28.37
C PRO A 528 23.87 50.39 29.51
N GLY A 529 24.94 49.69 29.13
CA GLY A 529 25.84 48.99 30.05
C GLY A 529 26.41 49.89 31.14
N ASP A 530 26.26 49.42 32.38
CA ASP A 530 26.82 50.00 33.58
C ASP A 530 28.35 49.84 33.57
N ALA A 531 29.05 50.96 33.67
CA ALA A 531 30.51 51.02 33.68
C ALA A 531 31.01 50.64 35.08
N CYS A 532 31.80 49.55 35.16
CA CYS A 532 32.49 49.14 36.38
C CYS A 532 33.37 50.28 36.93
N GLN A 533 32.92 50.94 38.00
CA GLN A 533 33.80 51.71 38.88
C GLN A 533 34.41 50.75 39.90
N ALA A 534 35.74 50.65 39.85
CA ALA A 534 36.53 50.06 40.91
C ALA A 534 36.75 51.11 42.01
N GLU A 535 36.37 50.78 43.25
CA GLU A 535 36.81 51.49 44.45
C GLU A 535 37.67 50.54 45.30
N PRO A 536 38.68 51.07 46.03
CA PRO A 536 39.77 50.29 46.58
C PRO A 536 39.51 49.77 48.00
N SER A 537 40.40 48.85 48.38
CA SER A 537 40.71 48.29 49.70
C SER A 537 40.26 49.08 50.94
N GLU A 538 39.71 48.34 51.92
CA GLU A 538 40.33 48.11 53.24
C GLU A 538 40.02 46.69 53.73
#